data_AF-A0A3B8JZU5-F1
#
_entry.id   AF-A0A3B8JZU5-F1
#
_cell.length_a   1.000
_cell.length_b   1.000
_cell.length_c   1.000
_cell.angle_alpha   90.00
_cell.angle_beta   90.00
_cell.angle_gamma   90.00
#
_symmetry.space_group_name_H-M   'P 1'
#
loop_
_entity.id
_entity.type
_entity.pdbx_description
1 polymer ?
#
loop_
_entity_poly.entity_id
_entity_poly.type
_entity_poly.pdbx_seq_one_letter_code
_entity_poly.pdbx_strand_id
1 'polypeptide(L)'
;MQDEKASFFLGFCFLLTLFTVNAVTTRPSSRPEPIYQVEGINSAVFLTVDVLWQKDFLDEVLAVLDERDVKAVFFITGEWLRENQQEAQKIIAYGHQLGNQTFSHSKLLLLTEEEIINEICKFNTLCQ
;
A
#
# COMPACT_ATOMS: atom_id res chain seq x y z
N MET A 1 -4.48 30.45 -55.80
CA MET A 1 -5.67 29.72 -55.28
C MET A 1 -5.36 28.27 -54.87
N GLN A 2 -4.38 27.58 -55.45
CA GLN A 2 -4.02 26.19 -55.09
C GLN A 2 -3.11 26.10 -53.85
N ASP A 3 -2.19 27.06 -53.68
CA ASP A 3 -1.22 27.09 -52.56
C ASP A 3 -1.83 27.47 -51.20
N GLU A 4 -2.88 28.30 -51.20
CA GLU A 4 -3.62 28.67 -49.98
C GLU A 4 -4.39 27.47 -49.41
N LYS A 5 -4.94 26.61 -50.28
CA LYS A 5 -5.64 25.39 -49.86
C LYS A 5 -4.69 24.36 -49.26
N ALA A 6 -3.47 24.26 -49.80
CA ALA A 6 -2.43 23.38 -49.27
C ALA A 6 -1.92 23.86 -47.90
N SER A 7 -1.71 25.17 -47.74
CA SER A 7 -1.30 25.77 -46.46
C SER A 7 -2.38 25.64 -45.39
N PHE A 8 -3.66 25.81 -45.75
CA PHE A 8 -4.79 25.60 -44.86
C PHE A 8 -4.90 24.13 -44.42
N PHE A 9 -4.71 23.18 -45.35
CA PHE A 9 -4.76 21.75 -45.06
C PHE A 9 -3.60 21.31 -44.14
N LEU A 10 -2.38 21.78 -44.40
CA LEU A 10 -1.22 21.51 -43.55
C LEU A 10 -1.38 22.12 -42.14
N GLY A 11 -1.89 23.35 -42.05
CA GLY A 11 -2.20 23.98 -40.78
C GLY A 11 -3.31 23.26 -40.00
N PHE A 12 -4.35 22.80 -40.68
CA PHE A 12 -5.42 22.01 -40.08
C PHE A 12 -4.93 20.63 -39.62
N CYS A 13 -4.09 19.95 -40.40
CA CYS A 13 -3.43 18.71 -39.98
C CYS A 13 -2.55 18.93 -38.76
N PHE A 14 -1.77 20.02 -38.71
CA PHE A 14 -0.92 20.35 -37.57
C PHE A 14 -1.74 20.67 -36.31
N LEU A 15 -2.85 21.40 -36.46
CA LEU A 15 -3.81 21.66 -35.38
C LEU A 15 -4.50 20.37 -34.89
N LEU A 16 -4.89 19.48 -35.80
CA LEU A 16 -5.46 18.17 -35.47
C LEU A 16 -4.46 17.31 -34.71
N THR A 17 -3.18 17.28 -35.13
CA THR A 17 -2.14 16.54 -34.41
C THR A 17 -1.85 17.14 -33.04
N LEU A 18 -1.87 18.47 -32.89
CA LEU A 18 -1.74 19.11 -31.58
C LEU A 18 -2.92 18.77 -30.65
N PHE A 19 -4.14 18.70 -31.19
CA PHE A 19 -5.33 18.37 -30.42
C PHE A 19 -5.36 16.89 -29.99
N THR A 20 -4.91 15.96 -30.85
CA THR A 20 -4.83 14.53 -30.50
C THR A 20 -3.72 14.23 -29.51
N VAL A 21 -2.57 14.91 -29.59
CA VAL A 21 -1.47 14.75 -28.63
C VAL A 21 -1.91 15.18 -27.21
N ASN A 22 -2.67 16.27 -27.07
CA ASN A 22 -3.22 16.70 -25.78
C ASN A 22 -4.35 15.81 -25.23
N ALA A 23 -5.06 15.06 -26.09
CA ALA A 23 -6.11 14.14 -25.63
C ALA A 23 -5.56 12.78 -25.15
N VAL A 24 -4.33 12.44 -25.54
CA VAL A 24 -3.64 11.18 -25.17
C VAL A 24 -2.85 11.31 -23.86
N THR A 25 -2.65 12.52 -23.33
CA THR A 25 -1.98 12.72 -22.04
C THR A 25 -2.84 12.19 -20.89
N THR A 26 -2.39 11.04 -20.38
CA THR A 26 -2.67 10.43 -19.06
C THR A 26 -4.14 10.26 -18.68
N ARG A 27 -4.74 9.12 -19.06
CA ARG A 27 -5.82 8.56 -18.21
C ARG A 27 -5.19 8.15 -16.88
N PRO A 28 -5.61 8.69 -15.73
CA PRO A 28 -5.17 8.16 -14.45
C PRO A 28 -5.61 6.69 -14.35
N SER A 29 -4.70 5.83 -13.89
CA SER A 29 -5.02 4.45 -13.51
C SER A 29 -6.17 4.50 -12.51
N SER A 30 -7.28 3.79 -12.78
CA SER A 30 -8.38 3.66 -11.82
C SER A 30 -8.07 2.68 -10.69
N ARG A 31 -6.90 2.04 -10.72
CA ARG A 31 -6.47 1.11 -9.67
C ARG A 31 -5.74 1.88 -8.58
N PRO A 32 -5.96 1.53 -7.30
CA PRO A 32 -5.14 2.04 -6.22
C PRO A 32 -3.67 1.70 -6.49
N GLU A 33 -2.79 2.68 -6.35
CA GLU A 33 -1.34 2.48 -6.44
C GLU A 33 -0.77 2.17 -5.04
N PRO A 34 0.30 1.36 -4.93
CA PRO A 34 0.96 1.13 -3.64
C PRO A 34 1.54 2.42 -3.06
N ILE A 35 1.40 2.61 -1.75
CA ILE A 35 1.93 3.79 -1.04
C ILE A 35 3.30 3.41 -0.46
N TYR A 36 4.37 3.91 -1.08
CA TYR A 36 5.74 3.75 -0.57
C TYR A 36 6.21 4.94 0.26
N GLN A 37 5.65 6.12 -0.01
CA GLN A 37 5.93 7.37 0.67
C GLN A 37 4.72 8.29 0.57
N VAL A 38 4.61 9.20 1.52
CA VAL A 38 3.61 10.27 1.49
C VAL A 38 4.34 11.60 1.40
N GLU A 39 3.81 12.52 0.62
CA GLU A 39 4.34 13.88 0.57
C GLU A 39 4.06 14.54 1.94
N GLY A 40 5.13 14.81 2.68
CA GLY A 40 5.06 15.31 4.04
C GLY A 40 5.37 16.81 4.10
N ILE A 41 4.65 17.51 4.98
CA ILE A 41 4.95 18.92 5.31
C ILE A 41 6.15 19.00 6.29
N ASN A 42 6.47 17.89 6.97
CA ASN A 42 7.57 17.75 7.94
C ASN A 42 8.46 16.55 7.60
N SER A 43 9.72 16.57 8.05
CA SER A 43 10.65 15.43 7.98
C SER A 43 10.26 14.30 8.94
N ALA A 44 9.12 13.65 8.66
CA ALA A 44 8.60 12.53 9.42
C ALA A 44 9.00 11.19 8.79
N VAL A 45 9.15 10.18 9.64
CA VAL A 45 9.37 8.78 9.25
C VAL A 45 8.28 7.94 9.88
N PHE A 46 7.66 7.05 9.10
CA PHE A 46 6.68 6.08 9.58
C PHE A 46 7.37 4.73 9.78
N LEU A 47 7.33 4.22 11.01
CA LEU A 47 7.91 2.92 11.33
C LEU A 47 6.86 1.82 11.16
N THR A 48 7.24 0.78 10.41
CA THR A 48 6.44 -0.44 10.25
C THR A 48 7.31 -1.65 10.61
N VAL A 49 6.67 -2.69 11.16
CA VAL A 49 7.35 -3.91 11.62
C VAL A 49 6.58 -5.12 11.12
N ASP A 50 7.24 -5.99 10.36
CA ASP A 50 6.66 -7.27 9.95
C ASP A 50 6.91 -8.33 11.03
N VAL A 51 5.84 -8.99 11.49
CA VAL A 51 5.90 -10.06 12.50
C VAL A 51 5.29 -11.33 11.93
N LEU A 52 6.16 -12.30 11.62
CA LEU A 52 5.76 -13.50 10.90
C LEU A 52 5.61 -14.73 11.79
N TRP A 53 6.56 -14.97 12.69
CA TRP A 53 6.64 -16.23 13.45
C TRP A 53 7.11 -16.04 14.90
N GLN A 54 8.24 -15.35 15.10
CA GLN A 54 8.87 -15.21 16.42
C GLN A 54 8.23 -14.05 17.20
N LYS A 55 8.14 -14.20 18.52
CA LYS A 55 7.68 -13.15 19.44
C LYS A 55 8.69 -12.80 20.53
N ASP A 56 9.84 -13.47 20.57
CA ASP A 56 10.77 -13.44 21.71
C ASP A 56 11.29 -12.03 22.01
N PHE A 57 11.42 -11.18 20.99
CA PHE A 57 11.89 -9.80 21.13
C PHE A 57 10.78 -8.77 21.18
N LEU A 58 9.50 -9.19 21.16
CA LEU A 58 8.39 -8.24 21.09
C LEU A 58 8.39 -7.30 22.31
N ASP A 59 8.60 -7.83 23.50
CA ASP A 59 8.60 -7.02 24.73
C ASP A 59 9.74 -6.00 24.75
N GLU A 60 10.92 -6.36 24.25
CA GLU A 60 12.06 -5.46 24.13
C GLU A 60 11.80 -4.35 23.10
N VAL A 61 11.23 -4.71 21.94
CA VAL A 61 10.85 -3.75 20.90
C VAL A 61 9.81 -2.78 21.42
N LEU A 62 8.75 -3.28 22.07
CA LEU A 62 7.70 -2.44 22.65
C LEU A 62 8.25 -1.49 23.73
N ALA A 63 9.15 -1.97 24.58
CA ALA A 63 9.79 -1.14 25.60
C ALA A 63 10.63 -0.01 24.98
N VAL A 64 11.42 -0.29 23.95
CA VAL A 64 12.23 0.73 23.26
C VAL A 64 11.34 1.75 22.56
N LEU A 65 10.27 1.33 21.91
CA LEU A 65 9.33 2.25 21.25
C LEU A 65 8.62 3.16 22.27
N ASP A 66 8.21 2.61 23.41
CA ASP A 66 7.58 3.37 24.48
C ASP A 66 8.55 4.38 25.14
N GLU A 67 9.79 3.96 25.43
CA GLU A 67 10.83 4.84 25.97
C GLU A 67 11.11 6.06 25.06
N ARG A 68 10.95 5.87 23.75
CA ARG A 68 11.20 6.90 22.74
C ARG A 68 9.96 7.67 22.31
N ASP A 69 8.80 7.38 22.89
CA ASP A 69 7.49 7.93 22.49
C ASP A 69 7.22 7.78 20.98
N VAL A 70 7.58 6.61 20.42
CA VAL A 70 7.39 6.28 19.01
C VAL A 70 6.24 5.29 18.86
N LYS A 71 5.31 5.56 17.95
CA LYS A 71 4.28 4.60 17.53
C LYS A 71 4.62 4.01 16.17
N ALA A 72 4.20 2.76 15.96
CA ALA A 72 4.48 1.97 14.77
C ALA A 72 3.25 1.17 14.36
N VAL A 73 3.26 0.67 13.12
CA VAL A 73 2.30 -0.32 12.62
C VAL A 73 2.98 -1.69 12.55
N PHE A 74 2.40 -2.69 13.20
CA PHE A 74 2.89 -4.06 13.19
C PHE A 74 2.08 -4.89 12.20
N PHE A 75 2.66 -5.21 11.05
CA PHE A 75 2.08 -6.09 10.05
C PHE A 75 2.26 -7.54 10.47
N ILE A 76 1.18 -8.16 10.97
CA ILE A 76 1.19 -9.52 11.51
C ILE A 76 0.47 -10.47 10.55
N THR A 77 0.83 -11.75 10.59
CA THR A 77 0.10 -12.80 9.85
C THR A 77 -1.09 -13.30 10.66
N GLY A 78 -2.08 -13.87 9.99
CA GLY A 78 -3.26 -14.47 10.65
C GLY A 78 -2.91 -15.73 11.44
N GLU A 79 -1.97 -16.53 10.94
CA GLU A 79 -1.43 -17.68 11.66
C GLU A 79 -0.73 -17.27 12.95
N TRP A 80 0.11 -16.24 12.90
CA TRP A 80 0.77 -15.70 14.09
C TRP A 80 -0.25 -15.17 15.10
N LEU A 81 -1.25 -14.41 14.64
CA LEU A 81 -2.31 -13.87 15.50
C LEU A 81 -3.08 -14.97 16.24
N ARG A 82 -3.41 -16.07 15.55
CA ARG A 82 -4.14 -17.20 16.15
C ARG A 82 -3.39 -17.82 17.33
N GLU A 83 -2.06 -17.84 17.26
CA GLU A 83 -1.19 -18.44 18.27
C GLU A 83 -0.74 -17.44 19.35
N ASN A 84 -0.76 -16.13 19.05
CA ASN A 84 -0.16 -15.08 19.87
C ASN A 84 -1.16 -13.92 20.14
N GLN A 85 -2.40 -14.26 20.49
CA GLN A 85 -3.45 -13.25 20.75
C GLN A 85 -3.08 -12.30 21.89
N GLN A 86 -2.42 -12.78 22.94
CA GLN A 86 -2.02 -11.96 24.09
C GLN A 86 -0.97 -10.92 23.68
N GLU A 87 -0.03 -11.31 22.83
CA GLU A 87 0.99 -10.45 22.26
C GLU A 87 0.38 -9.40 21.33
N ALA A 88 -0.57 -9.78 20.49
CA ALA A 88 -1.30 -8.83 19.65
C ALA A 88 -2.06 -7.79 20.48
N GLN A 89 -2.70 -8.22 21.57
CA GLN A 89 -3.34 -7.31 22.52
C GLN A 89 -2.33 -6.39 23.21
N LYS A 90 -1.14 -6.90 23.55
CA LYS A 90 -0.06 -6.10 24.11
C LYS A 90 0.38 -5.00 23.13
N ILE A 91 0.57 -5.31 21.85
CA ILE A 91 0.89 -4.32 20.80
C ILE A 91 -0.13 -3.17 20.81
N ILE A 92 -1.42 -3.50 20.83
CA ILE A 92 -2.51 -2.50 20.88
C ILE A 92 -2.50 -1.72 22.19
N ALA A 93 -2.26 -2.39 23.33
CA ALA A 93 -2.22 -1.76 24.65
C ALA A 93 -1.08 -0.73 24.79
N TYR A 94 0.03 -0.92 24.07
CA TYR A 94 1.12 0.05 23.95
C TYR A 94 0.81 1.22 22.98
N GLY A 95 -0.38 1.23 22.37
CA GLY A 95 -0.85 2.29 21.47
C GLY A 95 -0.35 2.16 20.03
N HIS A 96 0.11 0.97 19.63
CA HIS A 96 0.48 0.67 18.25
C HIS A 96 -0.72 0.14 17.46
N GLN A 97 -0.57 0.05 16.13
CA GLN A 97 -1.60 -0.48 15.24
C GLN A 97 -1.20 -1.84 14.67
N LEU A 98 -2.19 -2.69 14.39
CA LEU A 98 -1.99 -3.94 13.65
C LEU A 98 -2.30 -3.72 12.16
N GLY A 99 -1.41 -4.20 11.30
CA GLY A 99 -1.56 -4.28 9.86
C GLY A 99 -1.75 -5.73 9.39
N ASN A 100 -2.32 -5.90 8.20
CA ASN A 100 -2.59 -7.21 7.60
C ASN A 100 -1.40 -7.65 6.73
N GLN A 101 -0.67 -8.70 7.16
CA GLN A 101 0.41 -9.34 6.41
C GLN A 101 -0.03 -10.68 5.80
N THR A 102 -1.27 -10.76 5.30
CA THR A 102 -1.96 -11.98 4.84
C THR A 102 -2.25 -12.97 5.97
N PHE A 103 -3.00 -14.04 5.69
CA PHE A 103 -3.30 -15.04 6.71
C PHE A 103 -2.10 -15.97 6.93
N SER A 104 -1.53 -16.53 5.87
CA SER A 104 -0.49 -17.57 5.93
C SER A 104 0.87 -17.15 5.37
N HIS A 105 1.09 -15.85 5.10
CA HIS A 105 2.30 -15.34 4.46
C HIS A 105 2.55 -15.93 3.05
N SER A 106 1.47 -16.15 2.30
CA SER A 106 1.54 -16.69 0.93
C SER A 106 2.08 -15.65 -0.06
N LYS A 107 2.83 -16.11 -1.07
CA LYS A 107 3.33 -15.26 -2.16
C LYS A 107 2.18 -14.87 -3.09
N LEU A 108 1.58 -13.71 -2.86
CA LEU A 108 0.37 -13.25 -3.58
C LEU A 108 0.48 -13.27 -5.11
N LEU A 109 1.69 -13.06 -5.68
CA LEU A 109 1.93 -13.10 -7.13
C LEU A 109 1.71 -14.49 -7.77
N LEU A 110 1.65 -15.54 -6.94
CA LEU A 110 1.44 -16.93 -7.39
C LEU A 110 0.00 -17.40 -7.19
N LEU A 111 -0.87 -16.53 -6.68
CA LEU A 111 -2.24 -16.86 -6.31
C LEU A 111 -3.24 -16.33 -7.34
N THR A 112 -4.38 -16.99 -7.42
CA THR A 112 -5.59 -16.48 -8.07
C THR A 112 -6.19 -15.31 -7.27
N GLU A 113 -7.04 -14.53 -7.91
CA GLU A 113 -7.75 -13.42 -7.25
C GLU A 113 -8.58 -13.90 -6.05
N GLU A 114 -9.26 -15.04 -6.17
CA GLU A 114 -10.05 -15.65 -5.09
C GLU A 114 -9.15 -16.03 -3.89
N GLU A 115 -7.98 -16.62 -4.15
CA GLU A 115 -7.03 -16.96 -3.10
C GLU A 115 -6.46 -15.72 -2.41
N ILE A 116 -6.16 -14.64 -3.15
CA ILE A 116 -5.72 -13.36 -2.58
C ILE A 116 -6.82 -12.77 -1.68
N ILE A 117 -8.07 -12.75 -2.15
CA ILE A 117 -9.21 -12.27 -1.37
C ILE A 117 -9.35 -13.11 -0.09
N ASN A 118 -9.22 -14.43 -0.19
CA ASN A 118 -9.31 -15.32 0.96
C ASN A 118 -8.19 -15.05 1.99
N GLU A 119 -6.94 -14.87 1.55
CA GLU A 119 -5.82 -14.52 2.44
C GLU A 119 -6.08 -13.21 3.21
N ILE A 120 -6.60 -12.18 2.53
CA ILE A 120 -6.89 -10.87 3.13
C ILE A 120 -8.10 -10.96 4.07
N CYS A 121 -9.22 -11.52 3.60
CA CYS A 121 -10.47 -11.57 4.35
C CYS A 121 -10.40 -12.47 5.58
N LYS A 122 -9.67 -13.59 5.50
CA LYS A 122 -9.52 -14.51 6.62
C LYS A 122 -8.72 -13.87 7.76
N PHE A 123 -7.69 -13.09 7.45
CA PHE A 123 -7.01 -12.25 8.43
C PHE A 123 -7.97 -11.22 9.04
N ASN A 124 -8.66 -10.44 8.20
CA ASN A 124 -9.52 -9.36 8.68
C ASN A 124 -10.66 -9.87 9.58
N THR A 125 -11.18 -11.07 9.32
CA THR A 125 -12.21 -11.72 10.16
C THR A 125 -11.66 -12.13 11.52
N LEU A 126 -10.37 -12.49 11.60
CA LEU A 126 -9.71 -12.86 12.87
C LEU A 126 -9.40 -11.65 13.74
N CYS A 127 -9.19 -10.47 13.15
CA CYS A 127 -8.87 -9.22 13.83
C CYS A 127 -10.10 -8.44 14.36
N GLN A 128 -11.33 -8.90 14.09
CA GLN A 128 -12.57 -8.32 14.61
C GLN A 128 -12.92 -8.90 15.98
#